data_AF-A0A2D1ISS2-F1
#
_entry.id   AF-A0A2D1ISS2-F1
#
_cell.length_a   1.000
_cell.length_b   1.000
_cell.length_c   1.000
_cell.angle_alpha   90.00
_cell.angle_beta   90.00
_cell.angle_gamma   90.00
#
_symmetry.space_group_name_H-M   'P 1'
#
loop_
_entity.id
_entity.type
_entity.pdbx_description
1 polymer ?
#
loop_
_entity_poly.entity_id
_entity_poly.type
_entity_poly.pdbx_seq_one_letter_code
_entity_poly.pdbx_strand_id
1 'polypeptide(L)'
;MPSNKRHICLSEIKNSFNQSGVVDWHISPRLANDPFHDEDADIAVQTAPPELKRPPMYAVVLMNDDYTPMEFVIEILQQYFAMNLDQATQVMLTVHYEGKGVAGVYPRDIAETKANQVNNYARSQGHPLLCQIEPKD
;
A
#
# COMPACT_ATOMS: atom_id res chain seq x y z
N MET A 1 48.07 -32.42 4.02
CA MET A 1 48.21 -30.96 4.16
C MET A 1 46.86 -30.40 4.57
N PRO A 2 46.68 -29.86 5.79
CA PRO A 2 45.35 -29.58 6.33
C PRO A 2 44.79 -28.24 5.84
N SER A 3 43.47 -28.25 5.67
CA SER A 3 42.59 -27.20 5.18
C SER A 3 42.49 -26.01 6.16
N ASN A 4 42.69 -24.79 5.64
CA ASN A 4 42.58 -23.55 6.41
C ASN A 4 41.12 -23.04 6.37
N LYS A 5 40.31 -23.42 7.36
CA LYS A 5 38.96 -22.86 7.54
C LYS A 5 39.09 -21.48 8.20
N ARG A 6 38.74 -20.42 7.48
CA ARG A 6 38.70 -19.05 8.03
C ARG A 6 37.74 -19.02 9.21
N HIS A 7 38.30 -18.85 10.41
CA HIS A 7 37.55 -18.64 11.64
C HIS A 7 37.02 -17.20 11.58
N ILE A 8 35.77 -17.04 11.17
CA ILE A 8 35.12 -15.72 11.17
C ILE A 8 34.81 -15.39 12.62
N CYS A 9 35.41 -14.31 13.13
CA CYS A 9 35.26 -13.93 14.52
C CYS A 9 33.89 -13.27 14.73
N LEU A 10 33.16 -13.68 15.78
CA LEU A 10 31.87 -13.08 16.14
C LEU A 10 31.95 -11.56 16.36
N SER A 11 33.13 -11.01 16.66
CA SER A 11 33.37 -9.58 16.77
C SER A 11 33.36 -8.85 15.43
N GLU A 12 33.84 -9.47 14.35
CA GLU A 12 33.84 -8.88 13.00
C GLU A 12 32.42 -8.77 12.45
N ILE A 13 31.60 -9.79 12.71
CA ILE A 13 30.19 -9.79 12.32
C ILE A 13 29.44 -8.68 13.05
N LYS A 14 29.62 -8.54 14.37
CA LYS A 14 29.01 -7.44 15.16
C LYS A 14 29.41 -6.06 14.68
N ASN A 15 30.67 -5.87 14.31
CA ASN A 15 31.13 -4.59 13.76
C ASN A 15 30.52 -4.29 12.38
N SER A 16 30.29 -5.31 11.55
CA SER A 16 29.61 -5.12 10.26
C SER A 16 28.15 -4.68 10.41
N PHE A 17 27.45 -5.21 11.43
CA PHE A 17 26.08 -4.80 11.73
C PHE A 17 25.99 -3.34 12.20
N ASN A 18 26.86 -2.91 13.10
CA ASN A 18 26.91 -1.51 13.56
C ASN A 18 27.23 -0.51 12.44
N GLN A 19 28.01 -0.90 11.43
CA GLN A 19 28.32 -0.05 10.27
C GLN A 19 27.15 0.06 9.28
N SER A 20 26.26 -0.94 9.26
CA SER A 20 25.12 -1.03 8.34
C SER A 20 23.82 -0.41 8.86
N GLY A 21 23.72 -0.12 10.16
CA GLY A 21 22.52 0.45 10.78
C GLY A 21 21.36 -0.53 10.97
N VAL A 22 21.63 -1.84 10.94
CA VAL A 22 20.62 -2.88 11.20
C VAL A 22 20.57 -3.19 12.70
N VAL A 23 19.42 -2.99 13.35
CA VAL A 23 19.20 -3.33 14.76
C VAL A 23 18.73 -4.77 14.88
N ASP A 24 19.50 -5.60 15.60
CA ASP A 24 19.11 -6.97 15.94
C ASP A 24 18.25 -6.99 17.21
N TRP A 25 16.97 -7.36 17.08
CA TRP A 25 15.98 -7.39 18.17
C TRP A 25 16.19 -8.50 19.20
N HIS A 26 17.16 -9.40 18.99
CA HIS A 26 17.38 -10.58 19.86
C HIS A 26 18.32 -10.33 21.04
N ILE A 27 18.90 -9.14 21.21
CA ILE A 27 19.86 -8.83 22.28
C ILE A 27 19.17 -8.00 23.37
N SER A 28 18.68 -8.67 24.42
CA SER A 28 18.20 -8.00 25.64
C SER A 28 19.36 -7.81 26.63
N PRO A 29 19.63 -6.59 27.15
CA PRO A 29 20.74 -6.35 28.05
C PRO A 29 20.34 -6.73 29.48
N ARG A 30 21.02 -7.71 30.08
CA ARG A 30 21.05 -7.85 31.54
C ARG A 30 22.24 -7.08 32.09
N LEU A 31 21.93 -6.10 32.94
CA LEU A 31 22.84 -5.30 33.74
C LEU A 31 23.83 -6.19 34.51
N ALA A 32 25.12 -5.90 34.37
CA ALA A 32 26.13 -6.23 35.36
C ALA A 32 27.01 -4.99 35.60
N ASN A 33 27.06 -4.65 36.87
CA ASN A 33 27.58 -3.46 37.54
C ASN A 33 29.13 -3.42 37.51
N ASP A 34 29.75 -2.28 37.17
CA ASP A 34 31.13 -1.95 37.61
C ASP A 34 31.33 -0.41 37.68
N PRO A 35 31.97 0.15 38.73
CA PRO A 35 31.89 1.56 39.08
C PRO A 35 33.19 2.32 38.76
N PHE A 36 33.29 2.98 37.60
CA PHE A 36 34.25 4.07 37.42
C PHE A 36 33.67 5.16 36.51
N HIS A 37 33.74 6.39 37.02
CA HIS A 37 33.20 7.62 36.46
C HIS A 37 34.29 8.23 35.56
N ASP A 38 34.04 8.28 34.26
CA ASP A 38 34.66 9.26 33.36
C ASP A 38 33.54 10.09 32.76
N GLU A 39 33.51 11.37 33.15
CA GLU A 39 32.59 12.41 32.69
C GLU A 39 32.95 12.84 31.26
N ASP A 40 32.78 11.96 30.28
CA ASP A 40 32.62 12.37 28.89
C ASP A 40 31.23 11.94 28.47
N ALA A 41 30.29 12.89 28.58
CA ALA A 41 28.89 12.69 28.24
C ALA A 41 28.78 12.20 26.78
N ASP A 42 28.53 10.89 26.63
CA ASP A 42 28.13 10.27 25.39
C ASP A 42 26.77 10.87 24.99
N ILE A 43 26.80 11.94 24.18
CA ILE A 43 25.59 12.61 23.69
C ILE A 43 24.97 11.69 22.65
N ALA A 44 24.10 10.79 23.11
CA ALA A 44 23.27 9.97 22.26
C ALA A 44 22.38 10.88 21.38
N VAL A 45 22.69 10.97 20.09
CA VAL A 45 21.86 11.67 19.10
C VAL A 45 20.59 10.83 18.89
N GLN A 46 19.50 11.24 19.55
CA GLN A 46 18.19 10.68 19.28
C GLN A 46 17.74 11.14 17.89
N THR A 47 17.73 10.22 16.92
CA THR A 47 17.12 10.48 15.61
C THR A 47 15.63 10.71 15.78
N ALA A 48 15.10 11.82 15.28
CA ALA A 48 13.66 12.07 15.30
C ALA A 48 12.92 10.91 14.61
N PRO A 49 11.76 10.48 15.14
CA PRO A 49 10.96 9.45 14.48
C PRO A 49 10.60 9.90 13.05
N PRO A 50 10.63 8.98 12.06
CA PRO A 50 10.37 9.33 10.66
C PRO A 50 8.97 9.91 10.47
N GLU A 51 8.87 10.99 9.68
CA GLU A 51 7.58 11.56 9.31
C GLU A 51 6.86 10.66 8.31
N LEU A 52 5.71 10.11 8.72
CA LEU A 52 4.89 9.25 7.87
C LEU A 52 3.90 10.09 7.06
N LYS A 53 4.12 10.19 5.75
CA LYS A 53 3.15 10.80 4.83
C LYS A 53 2.02 9.83 4.52
N ARG A 54 0.77 10.31 4.59
CA ARG A 54 -0.40 9.53 4.14
C ARG A 54 -0.33 9.29 2.62
N PRO A 55 -0.69 8.10 2.13
CA PRO A 55 -0.65 7.81 0.71
C PRO A 55 -1.65 8.69 -0.06
N PRO A 56 -1.34 9.08 -1.31
CA PRO A 56 -2.27 9.81 -2.16
C PRO A 56 -3.47 8.92 -2.50
N MET A 57 -4.65 9.50 -2.47
CA MET A 57 -5.92 8.81 -2.74
C MET A 57 -6.34 9.05 -4.20
N TYR A 58 -7.00 8.06 -4.78
CA TYR A 58 -7.49 8.07 -6.15
C TYR A 58 -8.95 7.62 -6.18
N ALA A 59 -9.76 8.30 -6.97
CA ALA A 59 -11.13 7.90 -7.26
C ALA A 59 -11.13 6.92 -8.43
N VAL A 60 -11.86 5.80 -8.30
CA VAL A 60 -12.18 4.89 -9.40
C VAL A 60 -13.50 5.36 -10.01
N VAL A 61 -13.48 5.64 -11.31
CA VAL A 61 -14.55 6.32 -12.03
C VAL A 61 -15.04 5.43 -13.18
N LEU A 62 -16.36 5.29 -13.28
CA LEU A 62 -17.03 4.67 -14.43
C LEU A 62 -17.47 5.76 -15.40
N MET A 63 -17.28 5.52 -16.70
CA MET A 63 -17.68 6.44 -17.77
C MET A 63 -18.92 5.91 -18.47
N ASN A 64 -19.83 6.81 -18.83
CA ASN A 64 -21.05 6.46 -19.57
C ASN A 64 -20.75 6.02 -21.00
N ASP A 65 -21.60 5.14 -21.52
CA ASP A 65 -21.64 4.72 -22.92
C ASP A 65 -23.05 4.24 -23.29
N ASP A 66 -23.35 4.12 -24.59
CA ASP A 66 -24.70 3.80 -25.08
C ASP A 66 -25.00 2.29 -25.23
N TYR A 67 -24.06 1.40 -24.87
CA TYR A 67 -24.14 -0.03 -25.17
C TYR A 67 -24.10 -0.94 -23.94
N THR A 68 -23.52 -0.48 -22.83
CA THR A 68 -23.45 -1.23 -21.58
C THR A 68 -24.81 -1.20 -20.86
N PRO A 69 -25.43 -2.35 -20.55
CA PRO A 69 -26.70 -2.39 -19.83
C PRO A 69 -26.60 -1.82 -18.40
N MET A 70 -27.66 -1.16 -17.92
CA MET A 70 -27.72 -0.61 -16.56
C MET A 70 -27.51 -1.68 -15.47
N GLU A 71 -28.13 -2.84 -15.65
CA GLU A 71 -27.98 -3.98 -14.72
C GLU A 71 -26.54 -4.47 -14.61
N PHE A 72 -25.79 -4.43 -15.72
CA PHE A 72 -24.37 -4.81 -15.73
C PHE A 72 -23.51 -3.83 -14.92
N VAL A 73 -23.82 -2.53 -15.00
CA VAL A 73 -23.16 -1.51 -14.17
C VAL A 73 -23.46 -1.73 -12.69
N ILE A 74 -24.72 -2.05 -12.34
CA ILE A 74 -25.11 -2.37 -10.97
C ILE A 74 -24.35 -3.60 -10.46
N GLU A 75 -24.28 -4.67 -11.25
CA GLU A 75 -23.53 -5.89 -10.92
C GLU A 75 -22.06 -5.57 -10.60
N ILE A 76 -21.40 -4.77 -11.44
CA ILE A 76 -20.02 -4.34 -11.20
C ILE A 76 -19.87 -3.60 -9.87
N LEU A 77 -20.78 -2.66 -9.59
CA LEU A 77 -20.76 -1.85 -8.37
C LEU A 77 -20.95 -2.72 -7.11
N GLN A 78 -21.82 -3.73 -7.17
CA GLN A 78 -22.01 -4.68 -6.08
C GLN A 78 -20.79 -5.61 -5.91
N GLN A 79 -20.30 -6.21 -7.01
CA GLN A 79 -19.27 -7.24 -6.95
C GLN A 79 -17.88 -6.69 -6.61
N TYR A 80 -17.48 -5.57 -7.22
CA TYR A 80 -16.12 -5.05 -7.11
C TYR A 80 -16.00 -3.91 -6.09
N PHE A 81 -17.09 -3.21 -5.76
CA PHE A 81 -17.08 -2.08 -4.84
C PHE A 81 -17.89 -2.32 -3.56
N ALA A 82 -18.47 -3.52 -3.41
CA ALA A 82 -19.25 -3.93 -2.24
C ALA A 82 -20.40 -2.96 -1.91
N MET A 83 -20.98 -2.33 -2.93
CA MET A 83 -22.17 -1.51 -2.78
C MET A 83 -23.40 -2.39 -2.58
N ASN A 84 -24.37 -1.90 -1.82
CA ASN A 84 -25.71 -2.48 -1.85
C ASN A 84 -26.46 -2.03 -3.11
N LEU A 85 -27.64 -2.59 -3.37
CA LEU A 85 -28.45 -2.29 -4.56
C LEU A 85 -28.80 -0.79 -4.69
N ASP A 86 -29.23 -0.14 -3.60
CA ASP A 86 -29.65 1.26 -3.64
C ASP A 86 -28.46 2.18 -3.97
N GLN A 87 -27.30 1.93 -3.34
CA GLN A 87 -26.06 2.66 -3.61
C GLN A 87 -25.59 2.46 -5.05
N ALA A 88 -25.59 1.20 -5.52
CA ALA A 88 -25.19 0.87 -6.88
C ALA A 88 -26.12 1.52 -7.92
N THR A 89 -27.43 1.50 -7.68
CA THR A 89 -28.43 2.13 -8.55
C THR A 89 -28.21 3.63 -8.62
N GLN A 90 -27.96 4.29 -7.48
CA GLN A 90 -27.69 5.72 -7.45
C GLN A 90 -26.44 6.09 -8.26
N VAL A 91 -25.34 5.36 -8.08
CA VAL A 91 -24.10 5.60 -8.83
C VAL A 91 -24.28 5.31 -10.31
N MET A 92 -24.99 4.23 -10.67
CA MET A 92 -25.32 3.91 -12.06
C MET A 92 -26.11 5.05 -12.73
N LEU A 93 -27.14 5.59 -12.07
CA LEU A 93 -27.92 6.71 -12.60
C LEU A 93 -27.05 7.97 -12.75
N THR A 94 -26.15 8.24 -11.81
CA THR A 94 -25.16 9.32 -11.93
C THR A 94 -24.28 9.13 -13.16
N VAL A 95 -23.72 7.94 -13.39
CA VAL A 95 -22.95 7.64 -14.61
C VAL A 95 -23.80 7.95 -15.85
N HIS A 96 -25.03 7.43 -15.90
CA HIS A 96 -25.91 7.56 -17.05
C HIS A 96 -26.26 9.03 -17.40
N TYR A 97 -26.62 9.83 -16.40
CA TYR A 97 -27.07 11.21 -16.63
C TYR A 97 -25.94 12.25 -16.64
N GLU A 98 -24.88 12.04 -15.86
CA GLU A 98 -23.78 13.01 -15.71
C GLU A 98 -22.55 12.63 -16.57
N GLY A 99 -22.58 11.49 -17.24
CA GLY A 99 -21.52 11.01 -18.13
C GLY A 99 -20.37 10.29 -17.41
N LYS A 100 -20.27 10.43 -16.08
CA LYS A 100 -19.33 9.68 -15.24
C LYS A 100 -19.79 9.58 -13.80
N GLY A 101 -19.30 8.60 -13.06
CA GLY A 101 -19.63 8.41 -11.64
C GLY A 101 -18.52 7.75 -10.85
N VAL A 102 -18.37 8.13 -9.58
CA VAL A 102 -17.34 7.59 -8.69
C VAL A 102 -17.83 6.29 -8.05
N ALA A 103 -17.14 5.19 -8.33
CA ALA A 103 -17.42 3.87 -7.76
C ALA A 103 -16.71 3.65 -6.41
N GLY A 104 -15.60 4.33 -6.15
CA GLY A 104 -14.90 4.22 -4.86
C GLY A 104 -13.61 5.01 -4.82
N VAL A 105 -13.02 5.13 -3.62
CA VAL A 105 -11.79 5.90 -3.40
C VAL A 105 -10.79 5.06 -2.64
N TYR A 106 -9.59 4.91 -3.18
CA TYR A 106 -8.57 4.00 -2.67
C TYR A 106 -7.17 4.59 -2.84
N PRO A 107 -6.14 4.05 -2.14
CA PRO A 107 -4.76 4.24 -2.51
C PRO A 107 -4.52 3.81 -3.97
N ARG A 108 -3.54 4.43 -4.62
CA ARG A 108 -3.26 4.26 -6.06
C ARG A 108 -3.28 2.80 -6.53
N ASP A 109 -2.50 1.93 -5.91
CA ASP A 109 -2.33 0.54 -6.37
C ASP A 109 -3.65 -0.25 -6.32
N ILE A 110 -4.48 0.01 -5.31
CA ILE A 110 -5.81 -0.61 -5.17
C ILE A 110 -6.76 -0.05 -6.23
N ALA A 111 -6.72 1.26 -6.46
CA ALA A 111 -7.55 1.91 -7.48
C ALA A 111 -7.22 1.38 -8.89
N GLU A 112 -5.93 1.30 -9.26
CA GLU A 112 -5.46 0.75 -10.53
C GLU A 112 -5.90 -0.72 -10.70
N THR A 113 -5.75 -1.52 -9.65
CA THR A 113 -6.16 -2.93 -9.67
C THR A 113 -7.67 -3.08 -9.90
N LYS A 114 -8.50 -2.32 -9.17
CA LYS A 114 -9.96 -2.36 -9.33
C LYS A 114 -10.40 -1.91 -10.73
N ALA A 115 -9.85 -0.80 -11.24
CA ALA A 115 -10.17 -0.33 -12.57
C ALA A 115 -9.82 -1.38 -13.65
N ASN A 116 -8.66 -2.02 -13.53
CA ASN A 116 -8.25 -3.09 -14.45
C ASN A 116 -9.16 -4.32 -14.37
N GLN A 117 -9.56 -4.76 -13.16
CA GLN A 117 -10.48 -5.87 -12.96
C GLN A 117 -11.83 -5.60 -13.66
N VAL A 118 -12.40 -4.42 -13.44
CA VAL A 118 -13.67 -3.99 -14.04
C VAL A 118 -13.57 -3.95 -15.56
N ASN A 119 -12.53 -3.31 -16.10
CA ASN A 119 -12.32 -3.22 -17.56
C ASN A 119 -12.17 -4.61 -18.21
N ASN A 120 -11.43 -5.51 -17.57
CA ASN A 120 -11.24 -6.86 -18.08
C ASN A 120 -12.55 -7.65 -18.04
N TYR A 121 -13.34 -7.50 -16.97
CA TYR A 121 -14.64 -8.13 -16.86
C TYR A 121 -15.60 -7.61 -17.93
N ALA A 122 -15.74 -6.30 -18.10
CA ALA A 122 -16.55 -5.67 -19.13
C ALA A 122 -16.20 -6.17 -20.54
N ARG A 123 -14.90 -6.20 -20.89
CA ARG A 123 -14.44 -6.74 -22.17
C ARG A 123 -14.78 -8.22 -22.33
N SER A 124 -14.65 -9.03 -21.28
CA SER A 124 -14.98 -10.46 -21.33
C SER A 124 -16.48 -10.71 -21.57
N GLN A 125 -17.34 -9.79 -21.14
CA GLN A 125 -18.78 -9.83 -21.35
C GLN A 125 -19.21 -9.09 -22.64
N GLY A 126 -18.26 -8.52 -23.40
CA GLY A 126 -18.54 -7.81 -24.65
C GLY A 126 -19.10 -6.39 -24.48
N HIS A 127 -18.97 -5.79 -23.29
CA HIS A 127 -19.41 -4.42 -23.01
C HIS A 127 -18.25 -3.42 -23.17
N PRO A 128 -18.48 -2.23 -23.76
CA PRO A 128 -17.45 -1.22 -23.94
C PRO A 128 -17.22 -0.34 -22.69
N LEU A 129 -17.84 -0.67 -21.56
CA LEU A 129 -17.72 0.08 -20.29
C LEU A 129 -16.27 0.39 -19.95
N LEU A 130 -16.01 1.68 -19.71
CA LEU A 130 -14.68 2.18 -19.34
C LEU A 130 -14.64 2.55 -17.85
N CYS A 131 -13.64 2.00 -17.17
CA CYS A 131 -13.28 2.32 -15.80
C CYS A 131 -11.86 2.90 -15.73
N GLN A 132 -11.69 4.05 -15.09
CA GLN A 132 -10.40 4.73 -14.95
C GLN A 132 -10.18 5.24 -13.52
N ILE A 133 -8.96 5.71 -13.23
CA ILE A 133 -8.65 6.36 -11.96
C ILE A 133 -8.34 7.84 -12.15
N GLU A 134 -8.83 8.67 -11.22
CA GLU A 134 -8.57 10.11 -11.19
C GLU A 134 -7.92 10.46 -9.84
N PRO A 135 -6.90 11.34 -9.81
CA PRO A 135 -6.36 11.85 -8.55
C PRO A 135 -7.48 12.47 -7.70
N LYS A 136 -7.48 12.20 -6.40
CA LYS A 136 -8.38 12.85 -5.45
C LYS A 136 -7.58 13.72 -4.51
N ASP A 137 -7.89 15.01 -4.53
CA ASP A 137 -7.32 16.03 -3.64
C ASP A 137 -7.74 15.83 -2.17
#